data_AF-A0A094DZW7-F1
#
_entry.id   AF-A0A094DZW7-F1
#
_cell.length_a   1.000
_cell.length_b   1.000
_cell.length_c   1.000
_cell.angle_alpha   90.00
_cell.angle_beta   90.00
_cell.angle_gamma   90.00
#
_symmetry.space_group_name_H-M   'P 1'
#
loop_
_entity.id
_entity.type
_entity.pdbx_description
1 polymer ?
#
loop_
_entity_poly.entity_id
_entity_poly.type
_entity_poly.pdbx_seq_one_letter_code
_entity_poly.pdbx_strand_id
1 'polypeptide(L)'
;HPDIEGIVATGDHVTYQAIHSGDQNDAAQRRSSLNTAVDAEFQDVENGNNSTLESDAEVEKPGASIGVVERSFHQQIAAFLILEFGIIFHSVIIGLNLGTAGDEFSTLYPVLVIHQSFEGLGIGARLSSIPIPKRLNWLPWSLCAGYGLTTPIAIAIGLCLRTTYNAGSFTANAVSGVLDAISAGILIYTGLVELLARDFLFNRERTRDGKRLTFMVVCVFIGAALMALLGKWA
;
A
#
# COMPACT_ATOMS: atom_id res chain seq x y z
N HIS A 1 24.51 99.96 -20.78
CA HIS A 1 23.25 99.49 -21.39
C HIS A 1 23.60 98.77 -22.68
N PRO A 2 23.44 97.45 -22.74
CA PRO A 2 24.13 96.46 -21.91
C PRO A 2 24.76 95.37 -22.82
N ASP A 3 25.62 94.43 -22.43
CA ASP A 3 26.47 94.19 -21.27
C ASP A 3 27.58 93.19 -21.70
N ILE A 4 28.63 93.20 -20.90
CA ILE A 4 29.98 92.62 -20.96
C ILE A 4 29.92 91.08 -20.67
N GLU A 5 30.76 90.17 -21.19
CA GLU A 5 32.08 89.66 -20.70
C GLU A 5 32.37 88.34 -21.46
N GLY A 6 33.60 87.99 -21.86
CA GLY A 6 34.66 87.44 -21.01
C GLY A 6 34.68 85.89 -21.13
N ILE A 7 35.67 85.30 -21.80
CA ILE A 7 36.89 84.70 -21.20
C ILE A 7 36.70 83.25 -20.68
N VAL A 8 37.46 82.36 -21.35
CA VAL A 8 38.21 81.19 -20.81
C VAL A 8 37.49 79.84 -20.58
N ALA A 9 38.15 78.81 -21.13
CA ALA A 9 37.92 77.39 -20.96
C ALA A 9 38.06 76.94 -19.49
N THR A 10 37.39 75.84 -19.14
CA THR A 10 37.91 74.65 -18.41
C THR A 10 36.73 73.92 -17.74
N GLY A 11 36.71 72.59 -17.78
CA GLY A 11 36.14 71.80 -16.69
C GLY A 11 34.86 71.03 -16.98
N ASP A 12 35.05 69.71 -17.08
CA ASP A 12 34.15 68.60 -16.82
C ASP A 12 32.83 68.89 -16.09
N HIS A 13 31.73 68.36 -16.63
CA HIS A 13 30.65 67.80 -15.82
C HIS A 13 29.85 66.77 -16.64
N VAL A 14 30.17 65.49 -16.42
CA VAL A 14 29.34 64.36 -16.85
C VAL A 14 28.13 64.29 -15.91
N THR A 15 26.93 64.49 -16.45
CA THR A 15 25.66 64.41 -15.71
C THR A 15 25.41 62.98 -15.23
N TYR A 16 25.18 62.81 -13.92
CA TYR A 16 24.91 61.53 -13.22
C TYR A 16 23.70 60.72 -13.70
N GLN A 17 22.98 61.17 -14.72
CA GLN A 17 21.77 60.54 -15.25
C GLN A 17 22.07 59.54 -16.39
N ALA A 18 23.32 59.45 -16.85
CA ALA A 18 23.74 58.51 -17.90
C ALA A 18 24.32 57.18 -17.37
N ILE A 19 24.68 57.10 -16.08
CA ILE A 19 25.31 55.89 -15.50
C ILE A 19 24.27 54.90 -14.97
N HIS A 20 23.03 55.33 -14.72
CA HIS A 20 21.99 54.44 -14.20
C HIS A 20 21.16 53.69 -15.28
N SER A 21 21.38 54.00 -16.56
CA SER A 21 20.66 53.41 -17.69
C SER A 21 21.45 52.33 -18.44
N GLY A 22 22.71 52.08 -18.06
CA GLY A 22 23.53 51.01 -18.65
C GLY A 22 23.28 49.63 -18.00
N ASP A 23 23.06 49.60 -16.69
CA ASP A 23 23.04 48.36 -15.91
C ASP A 23 21.67 47.64 -15.89
N GLN A 24 20.57 48.37 -16.18
CA GLN A 24 19.24 47.76 -16.33
C GLN A 24 19.07 47.00 -17.65
N ASN A 25 19.88 47.32 -18.66
CA ASN A 25 19.81 46.70 -19.98
C ASN A 25 20.57 45.37 -19.97
N ASP A 26 21.69 45.30 -19.24
CA ASP A 26 22.52 44.10 -19.13
C ASP A 26 21.88 42.98 -18.30
N ALA A 27 21.11 43.32 -17.24
CA ALA A 27 20.38 42.34 -16.45
C ALA A 27 19.19 41.72 -17.22
N ALA A 28 18.51 42.52 -18.06
CA ALA A 28 17.43 42.04 -18.93
C ALA A 28 17.98 41.17 -20.08
N GLN A 29 19.12 41.56 -20.66
CA GLN A 29 19.78 40.84 -21.76
C GLN A 29 20.44 39.53 -21.28
N ARG A 30 20.97 39.47 -20.04
CA ARG A 30 21.43 38.21 -19.40
C ARG A 30 20.30 37.24 -19.09
N ARG A 31 19.12 37.70 -18.65
CA ARG A 31 17.97 36.83 -18.39
C ARG A 31 17.35 36.30 -19.69
N SER A 32 17.36 37.08 -20.77
CA SER A 32 16.95 36.61 -22.09
C SER A 32 17.89 35.56 -22.67
N SER A 33 19.22 35.75 -22.53
CA SER A 33 20.22 34.79 -23.04
C SER A 33 20.28 33.48 -22.23
N LEU A 34 19.96 33.51 -20.92
CA LEU A 34 19.83 32.30 -20.11
C LEU A 34 18.56 31.50 -20.42
N ASN A 35 17.44 32.18 -20.71
CA ASN A 35 16.22 31.51 -21.15
C ASN A 35 16.38 30.89 -22.55
N THR A 36 17.05 31.58 -23.49
CA THR A 36 17.34 31.04 -24.84
C THR A 36 18.35 29.87 -24.83
N ALA A 37 19.28 29.82 -23.88
CA ALA A 37 20.22 28.69 -23.74
C ALA A 37 19.57 27.44 -23.11
N VAL A 38 18.62 27.62 -22.18
CA VAL A 38 17.90 26.49 -21.54
C VAL A 38 16.85 25.88 -22.46
N ASP A 39 16.25 26.67 -23.35
CA ASP A 39 15.32 26.16 -24.37
C ASP A 39 16.05 25.41 -25.51
N ALA A 40 17.34 25.69 -25.74
CA ALA A 40 18.16 25.01 -26.75
C ALA A 40 18.62 23.60 -26.33
N GLU A 41 18.76 23.31 -25.03
CA GLU A 41 19.10 21.96 -24.55
C GLU A 41 17.90 21.00 -24.52
N PHE A 42 16.66 21.49 -24.71
CA PHE A 42 15.45 20.67 -24.67
C PHE A 42 14.84 20.39 -26.06
N GLN A 43 15.44 20.88 -27.14
CA GLN A 43 14.95 20.69 -28.52
C GLN A 43 15.94 20.00 -29.49
N ASP A 44 17.13 19.60 -29.04
CA ASP A 44 18.16 18.94 -29.88
C ASP A 44 18.19 17.39 -29.80
N VAL A 45 17.14 16.73 -29.28
CA VAL A 45 17.01 15.25 -29.32
C VAL A 45 16.04 14.77 -30.42
N GLU A 46 15.38 15.68 -31.13
CA GLU A 46 14.45 15.33 -32.20
C GLU A 46 15.04 15.74 -33.57
N ASN A 47 15.47 14.73 -34.36
CA ASN A 47 15.66 14.70 -35.82
C ASN A 47 17.13 14.58 -36.35
N GLY A 48 17.51 13.40 -36.88
CA GLY A 48 18.75 13.30 -37.71
C GLY A 48 19.45 11.96 -37.98
N ASN A 49 18.75 10.92 -38.44
CA ASN A 49 19.16 9.83 -39.38
C ASN A 49 20.61 9.25 -39.50
N ASN A 50 20.65 7.91 -39.34
CA ASN A 50 21.20 6.85 -40.23
C ASN A 50 22.70 6.47 -40.33
N SER A 51 22.90 5.14 -40.15
CA SER A 51 23.97 4.21 -40.56
C SER A 51 25.19 4.08 -39.62
N THR A 52 25.56 2.92 -39.07
CA THR A 52 25.51 1.55 -39.63
C THR A 52 25.70 0.48 -38.53
N LEU A 53 25.02 -0.68 -38.69
CA LEU A 53 25.23 -2.02 -38.07
C LEU A 53 24.82 -2.14 -36.58
N GLU A 54 23.99 -3.07 -36.09
CA GLU A 54 23.54 -4.38 -36.56
C GLU A 54 22.27 -4.77 -35.75
N SER A 55 21.41 -5.60 -36.34
CA SER A 55 20.14 -6.20 -35.85
C SER A 55 19.81 -6.09 -34.35
N ASP A 56 18.64 -5.51 -34.02
CA ASP A 56 17.54 -6.27 -33.43
C ASP A 56 16.27 -5.40 -33.33
N ALA A 57 15.34 -5.64 -34.25
CA ALA A 57 13.98 -5.16 -34.12
C ALA A 57 13.32 -5.87 -32.93
N GLU A 58 13.24 -5.22 -31.77
CA GLU A 58 12.31 -5.63 -30.73
C GLU A 58 10.88 -5.30 -31.18
N VAL A 59 10.35 -6.24 -31.93
CA VAL A 59 8.93 -6.55 -32.06
C VAL A 59 8.26 -6.33 -30.70
N GLU A 60 7.30 -5.41 -30.65
CA GLU A 60 6.36 -5.27 -29.54
C GLU A 60 5.70 -6.65 -29.30
N LYS A 61 6.21 -7.40 -28.32
CA LYS A 61 5.71 -8.75 -28.01
C LYS A 61 4.34 -8.62 -27.34
N PRO A 62 3.26 -9.17 -27.91
CA PRO A 62 1.96 -9.28 -27.24
C PRO A 62 2.00 -10.15 -25.96
N GLY A 63 3.14 -10.78 -25.66
CA GLY A 63 3.36 -11.61 -24.47
C GLY A 63 3.90 -10.89 -23.24
N ALA A 64 4.37 -9.64 -23.35
CA ALA A 64 4.93 -8.91 -22.19
C ALA A 64 3.84 -8.49 -21.19
N SER A 65 2.66 -8.07 -21.68
CA SER A 65 1.52 -7.72 -20.83
C SER A 65 0.90 -8.96 -20.16
N ILE A 66 0.83 -10.09 -20.85
CA ILE A 66 0.31 -11.36 -20.30
C ILE A 66 1.20 -11.84 -19.15
N GLY A 67 2.53 -11.79 -19.30
CA GLY A 67 3.47 -12.19 -18.25
C GLY A 67 3.47 -11.27 -17.02
N VAL A 68 3.10 -10.00 -17.15
CA VAL A 68 2.98 -9.07 -16.01
C VAL A 68 1.67 -9.29 -15.25
N VAL A 69 0.55 -9.50 -15.97
CA VAL A 69 -0.76 -9.81 -15.35
C VAL A 69 -0.71 -11.15 -14.61
N GLU A 70 -0.08 -12.16 -15.21
CA GLU A 70 0.05 -13.47 -14.58
C GLU A 70 0.91 -13.41 -13.31
N ARG A 71 2.03 -12.69 -13.33
CA ARG A 71 2.86 -12.49 -12.13
C ARG A 71 2.12 -11.75 -11.00
N SER A 72 1.35 -10.71 -11.33
CA SER A 72 0.53 -9.98 -10.36
C SER A 72 -0.55 -10.86 -9.72
N PHE A 73 -1.20 -11.72 -10.51
CA PHE A 73 -2.15 -12.71 -9.99
C PHE A 73 -1.47 -13.71 -9.05
N HIS A 74 -0.32 -14.27 -9.45
CA HIS A 74 0.44 -15.23 -8.64
C HIS A 74 0.93 -14.62 -7.32
N GLN A 75 1.32 -13.34 -7.33
CA GLN A 75 1.73 -12.65 -6.12
C GLN A 75 0.54 -12.40 -5.16
N GLN A 76 -0.62 -12.01 -5.68
CA GLN A 76 -1.81 -11.78 -4.87
C GLN A 76 -2.40 -13.08 -4.30
N ILE A 77 -2.37 -14.18 -5.08
CA ILE A 77 -2.81 -15.48 -4.57
C ILE A 77 -1.81 -16.04 -3.56
N ALA A 78 -0.51 -15.85 -3.75
CA ALA A 78 0.49 -16.23 -2.76
C ALA A 78 0.33 -15.45 -1.45
N ALA A 79 0.07 -14.14 -1.54
CA ALA A 79 -0.26 -13.29 -0.41
C ALA A 79 -1.56 -13.73 0.31
N PHE A 80 -2.56 -14.19 -0.45
CA PHE A 80 -3.77 -14.77 0.12
C PHE A 80 -3.48 -16.10 0.84
N LEU A 81 -2.70 -17.00 0.24
CA LEU A 81 -2.37 -18.30 0.83
C LEU A 81 -1.53 -18.16 2.10
N ILE A 82 -0.60 -17.21 2.16
CA ILE A 82 0.16 -16.94 3.41
C ILE A 82 -0.74 -16.37 4.50
N LEU A 83 -1.74 -15.54 4.13
CA LEU A 83 -2.77 -15.11 5.07
C LEU A 83 -3.61 -16.30 5.56
N GLU A 84 -4.07 -17.17 4.66
CA GLU A 84 -4.89 -18.33 5.02
C GLU A 84 -4.13 -19.25 5.97
N PHE A 85 -2.83 -19.44 5.72
CA PHE A 85 -1.91 -20.13 6.64
C PHE A 85 -1.86 -19.47 8.01
N GLY A 86 -1.71 -18.14 8.10
CA GLY A 86 -1.74 -17.41 9.37
C GLY A 86 -3.04 -17.67 10.14
N ILE A 87 -4.19 -17.61 9.45
CA ILE A 87 -5.52 -17.83 10.03
C ILE A 87 -5.67 -19.27 10.53
N ILE A 88 -5.11 -20.28 9.84
CA ILE A 88 -5.12 -21.67 10.30
C ILE A 88 -4.46 -21.79 11.68
N PHE A 89 -3.25 -21.25 11.87
CA PHE A 89 -2.57 -21.32 13.17
C PHE A 89 -3.31 -20.58 14.26
N HIS A 90 -3.80 -19.38 13.96
CA HIS A 90 -4.60 -18.59 14.90
C HIS A 90 -5.84 -19.37 15.36
N SER A 91 -6.55 -19.98 14.39
CA SER A 91 -7.75 -20.78 14.64
C SER A 91 -7.47 -22.05 15.45
N VAL A 92 -6.30 -22.67 15.31
CA VAL A 92 -5.91 -23.86 16.11
C VAL A 92 -5.69 -23.49 17.57
N ILE A 93 -5.01 -22.37 17.84
CA ILE A 93 -4.79 -21.89 19.21
C ILE A 93 -6.13 -21.49 19.85
N ILE A 94 -6.97 -20.76 19.12
CA ILE A 94 -8.34 -20.42 19.55
C ILE A 94 -9.18 -21.67 19.82
N GLY A 95 -9.12 -22.66 18.92
CA GLY A 95 -9.86 -23.92 19.05
C GLY A 95 -9.38 -24.77 20.23
N LEU A 96 -8.08 -24.75 20.54
CA LEU A 96 -7.52 -25.36 21.75
C LEU A 96 -8.08 -24.67 23.01
N ASN A 97 -8.04 -23.34 23.07
CA ASN A 97 -8.56 -22.57 24.20
C ASN A 97 -10.05 -22.87 24.45
N LEU A 98 -10.86 -22.86 23.38
CA LEU A 98 -12.28 -23.23 23.45
C LEU A 98 -12.48 -24.68 23.91
N GLY A 99 -11.66 -25.62 23.41
CA GLY A 99 -11.72 -27.03 23.79
C GLY A 99 -11.35 -27.31 25.25
N THR A 100 -10.66 -26.36 25.91
CA THR A 100 -10.27 -26.44 27.33
C THR A 100 -11.13 -25.56 28.25
N ALA A 101 -12.07 -24.79 27.72
CA ALA A 101 -12.80 -23.75 28.44
C ALA A 101 -13.80 -24.24 29.51
N GLY A 102 -14.13 -25.54 29.55
CA GLY A 102 -15.05 -26.09 30.55
C GLY A 102 -16.38 -25.34 30.63
N ASP A 103 -16.68 -24.74 31.79
CA ASP A 103 -17.91 -23.99 32.06
C ASP A 103 -18.02 -22.68 31.26
N GLU A 104 -16.89 -22.10 30.83
CA GLU A 104 -16.85 -20.86 30.05
C GLU A 104 -17.26 -21.08 28.59
N PHE A 105 -17.35 -22.34 28.13
CA PHE A 105 -17.71 -22.69 26.76
C PHE A 105 -19.01 -22.02 26.29
N SER A 106 -20.02 -21.93 27.16
CA SER A 106 -21.33 -21.31 26.81
C SER A 106 -21.21 -19.81 26.48
N THR A 107 -20.19 -19.14 27.01
CA THR A 107 -19.90 -17.72 26.73
C THR A 107 -18.90 -17.58 25.59
N LEU A 108 -17.85 -18.40 25.57
CA LEU A 108 -16.78 -18.30 24.56
C LEU A 108 -17.24 -18.75 23.17
N TYR A 109 -18.09 -19.77 23.07
CA TYR A 109 -18.51 -20.29 21.77
C TYR A 109 -19.26 -19.25 20.91
N PRO A 110 -20.31 -18.57 21.40
CA PRO A 110 -20.97 -17.51 20.62
C PRO A 110 -20.04 -16.36 20.23
N VAL A 111 -19.15 -15.95 21.14
CA VAL A 111 -18.19 -14.87 20.89
C VAL A 111 -17.21 -15.26 19.76
N LEU A 112 -16.71 -16.49 19.79
CA LEU A 112 -15.81 -17.02 18.75
C LEU A 112 -16.49 -17.20 17.40
N VAL A 113 -17.75 -17.63 17.35
CA VAL A 113 -18.50 -17.69 16.08
C VAL A 113 -18.62 -16.31 15.43
N ILE A 114 -18.89 -15.28 16.24
CA ILE A 114 -18.96 -13.90 15.75
C ILE A 114 -17.56 -13.42 15.31
N HIS A 115 -16.52 -13.65 16.11
CA HIS A 115 -15.13 -13.34 15.75
C HIS A 115 -14.72 -13.96 14.41
N GLN A 116 -14.96 -15.27 14.25
CA GLN A 116 -14.67 -16.01 13.02
C GLN A 116 -15.48 -15.51 11.82
N SER A 117 -16.69 -15.01 12.04
CA SER A 117 -17.48 -14.40 10.97
C SER A 117 -16.82 -13.13 10.45
N PHE A 118 -16.25 -12.31 11.34
CA PHE A 118 -15.55 -11.09 10.96
C PHE A 118 -14.19 -11.34 10.30
N GLU A 119 -13.44 -12.35 10.77
CA GLU A 119 -12.24 -12.81 10.05
C GLU A 119 -12.59 -13.27 8.63
N GLY A 120 -13.69 -14.02 8.47
CA GLY A 120 -14.17 -14.51 7.17
C GLY A 120 -14.60 -13.39 6.22
N LEU A 121 -15.19 -12.32 6.73
CA LEU A 121 -15.51 -11.12 5.94
C LEU A 121 -14.23 -10.44 5.42
N GLY A 122 -13.16 -10.38 6.23
CA GLY A 122 -11.87 -9.85 5.83
C GLY A 122 -11.21 -10.65 4.70
N ILE A 123 -11.24 -11.99 4.82
CA ILE A 123 -10.79 -12.91 3.76
C ILE A 123 -11.63 -12.71 2.49
N GLY A 124 -12.95 -12.64 2.62
CA GLY A 124 -13.85 -12.43 1.50
C GLY A 124 -13.58 -11.13 0.74
N ALA A 125 -13.30 -10.04 1.48
CA ALA A 125 -12.93 -8.75 0.90
C ALA A 125 -11.57 -8.82 0.19
N ARG A 126 -10.58 -9.54 0.74
CA ARG A 126 -9.31 -9.81 0.04
C ARG A 126 -9.56 -10.60 -1.24
N LEU A 127 -10.28 -11.71 -1.15
CA LEU A 127 -10.54 -12.61 -2.27
C LEU A 127 -11.28 -11.92 -3.42
N SER A 128 -12.24 -11.03 -3.11
CA SER A 128 -12.95 -10.26 -4.14
C SER A 128 -12.07 -9.24 -4.87
N SER A 129 -10.94 -8.88 -4.28
CA SER A 129 -10.01 -7.89 -4.84
C SER A 129 -8.96 -8.53 -5.76
N ILE A 130 -8.88 -9.87 -5.82
CA ILE A 130 -7.94 -10.60 -6.65
C ILE A 130 -8.55 -10.79 -8.05
N PRO A 131 -7.87 -10.37 -9.14
CA PRO A 131 -8.36 -10.57 -10.50
C PRO A 131 -8.17 -12.03 -10.93
N ILE A 132 -9.14 -12.89 -10.60
CA ILE A 132 -9.09 -14.32 -10.92
C ILE A 132 -9.43 -14.54 -12.41
N PRO A 133 -8.58 -15.22 -13.18
CA PRO A 133 -8.84 -15.50 -14.59
C PRO A 133 -10.02 -16.45 -14.76
N LYS A 134 -10.81 -16.27 -15.83
CA LYS A 134 -12.05 -17.05 -16.08
C LYS A 134 -11.87 -18.57 -16.09
N ARG A 135 -10.64 -19.06 -16.36
CA ARG A 135 -10.30 -20.49 -16.33
C ARG A 135 -10.24 -21.06 -14.90
N LEU A 136 -10.07 -20.23 -13.87
CA LEU A 136 -9.99 -20.60 -12.44
C LEU A 136 -11.21 -20.13 -11.63
N ASN A 137 -12.39 -20.02 -12.24
CA ASN A 137 -13.60 -19.55 -11.53
C ASN A 137 -14.00 -20.42 -10.32
N TRP A 138 -13.51 -21.67 -10.24
CA TRP A 138 -13.73 -22.56 -9.11
C TRP A 138 -12.79 -22.26 -7.92
N LEU A 139 -11.66 -21.60 -8.14
CA LEU A 139 -10.65 -21.31 -7.14
C LEU A 139 -11.18 -20.51 -5.94
N PRO A 140 -11.92 -19.39 -6.11
CA PRO A 140 -12.42 -18.64 -4.97
C PRO A 140 -13.44 -19.45 -4.16
N TRP A 141 -14.21 -20.34 -4.80
CA TRP A 141 -15.11 -21.26 -4.09
C TRP A 141 -14.34 -22.28 -3.27
N SER A 142 -13.26 -22.84 -3.83
CA SER A 142 -12.41 -23.76 -3.06
C SER A 142 -11.70 -23.09 -1.89
N LEU A 143 -11.27 -21.83 -2.03
CA LEU A 143 -10.61 -21.08 -0.96
C LEU A 143 -11.61 -20.69 0.14
N CYS A 144 -12.83 -20.27 -0.23
CA CYS A 144 -13.90 -20.06 0.76
C CYS A 144 -14.28 -21.35 1.49
N ALA A 145 -14.33 -22.49 0.79
CA ALA A 145 -14.58 -23.78 1.40
C ALA A 145 -13.41 -24.21 2.31
N GLY A 146 -12.16 -23.96 1.89
CA GLY A 146 -10.95 -24.20 2.67
C GLY A 146 -10.96 -23.43 3.99
N TYR A 147 -11.30 -22.14 3.94
CA TYR A 147 -11.52 -21.32 5.13
C TYR A 147 -12.63 -21.88 6.03
N GLY A 148 -13.81 -22.18 5.47
CA GLY A 148 -14.93 -22.71 6.24
C GLY A 148 -14.67 -24.07 6.89
N LEU A 149 -13.80 -24.89 6.29
CA LEU A 149 -13.37 -26.18 6.83
C LEU A 149 -12.19 -26.06 7.81
N THR A 150 -11.42 -24.97 7.74
CA THR A 150 -10.29 -24.71 8.63
C THR A 150 -10.72 -24.67 10.09
N THR A 151 -11.81 -23.96 10.42
CA THR A 151 -12.30 -23.84 11.80
C THR A 151 -12.67 -25.19 12.44
N PRO A 152 -13.50 -26.07 11.82
CA PRO A 152 -13.80 -27.37 12.42
C PRO A 152 -12.58 -28.31 12.47
N ILE A 153 -11.68 -28.26 11.49
CA ILE A 153 -10.41 -29.01 11.54
C ILE A 153 -9.55 -28.51 12.71
N ALA A 154 -9.42 -27.20 12.89
CA ALA A 154 -8.64 -26.58 13.94
C ALA A 154 -9.18 -26.93 15.33
N ILE A 155 -10.51 -26.91 15.53
CA ILE A 155 -11.16 -27.36 16.75
C ILE A 155 -10.90 -28.86 16.98
N ALA A 156 -11.00 -29.70 15.94
CA ALA A 156 -10.72 -31.13 16.05
C ALA A 156 -9.26 -31.40 16.43
N ILE A 157 -8.30 -30.66 15.86
CA ILE A 157 -6.88 -30.73 16.20
C ILE A 157 -6.64 -30.23 17.62
N GLY A 158 -7.20 -29.08 18.01
CA GLY A 158 -7.09 -28.56 19.39
C GLY A 158 -7.63 -29.53 20.42
N LEU A 159 -8.78 -30.16 20.12
CA LEU A 159 -9.32 -31.25 20.92
C LEU A 159 -8.39 -32.46 20.94
N CYS A 160 -7.85 -32.92 19.81
CA CYS A 160 -6.93 -34.06 19.75
C CYS A 160 -5.64 -33.79 20.54
N LEU A 161 -5.09 -32.58 20.42
CA LEU A 161 -3.90 -32.19 21.15
C LEU A 161 -4.17 -32.16 22.65
N ARG A 162 -5.35 -31.77 23.14
CA ARG A 162 -5.65 -31.76 24.59
C ARG A 162 -5.31 -33.06 25.34
N THR A 163 -5.33 -34.22 24.67
CA THR A 163 -5.01 -35.52 25.29
C THR A 163 -3.51 -35.87 25.27
N THR A 164 -2.74 -35.29 24.35
CA THR A 164 -1.30 -35.55 24.15
C THR A 164 -0.44 -34.38 24.64
N TYR A 165 -1.04 -33.20 24.75
CA TYR A 165 -0.42 -31.92 25.07
C TYR A 165 -0.53 -31.65 26.57
N ASN A 166 0.60 -31.64 27.25
CA ASN A 166 0.65 -31.19 28.64
C ASN A 166 0.66 -29.65 28.64
N ALA A 167 -0.52 -29.03 28.75
CA ALA A 167 -0.70 -27.57 28.80
C ALA A 167 0.09 -26.89 29.95
N GLY A 168 0.61 -27.66 30.91
CA GLY A 168 1.51 -27.17 31.96
C GLY A 168 3.00 -27.12 31.58
N SER A 169 3.41 -27.59 30.40
CA SER A 169 4.82 -27.59 29.98
C SER A 169 5.23 -26.24 29.39
N PHE A 170 6.33 -25.67 29.91
CA PHE A 170 6.88 -24.39 29.46
C PHE A 170 7.14 -24.37 27.94
N THR A 171 7.70 -25.45 27.39
CA THR A 171 8.01 -25.55 25.95
C THR A 171 6.75 -25.50 25.09
N ALA A 172 5.65 -26.08 25.57
CA ALA A 172 4.39 -26.14 24.85
C ALA A 172 3.75 -24.73 24.75
N ASN A 173 3.69 -24.02 25.87
CA ASN A 173 3.22 -22.64 25.91
C ASN A 173 4.14 -21.68 25.13
N ALA A 174 5.45 -21.90 25.16
CA ALA A 174 6.42 -21.12 24.38
C ALA A 174 6.21 -21.29 22.87
N VAL A 175 6.05 -22.52 22.38
CA VAL A 175 5.82 -22.78 20.94
C VAL A 175 4.48 -22.20 20.50
N SER A 176 3.42 -22.39 21.29
CA SER A 176 2.09 -21.83 20.98
C SER A 176 2.11 -20.30 20.93
N GLY A 177 2.78 -19.65 21.88
CA GLY A 177 2.92 -18.19 21.90
C GLY A 177 3.75 -17.66 20.72
N VAL A 178 4.81 -18.36 20.30
CA VAL A 178 5.59 -17.97 19.12
C VAL A 178 4.76 -18.11 17.84
N LEU A 179 4.03 -19.22 17.68
CA LEU A 179 3.18 -19.44 16.51
C LEU A 179 2.03 -18.42 16.44
N ASP A 180 1.42 -18.08 17.58
CA ASP A 180 0.37 -17.06 17.65
C ASP A 180 0.93 -15.65 17.36
N ALA A 181 2.12 -15.31 17.87
CA ALA A 181 2.75 -14.03 17.57
C ALA A 181 3.12 -13.87 16.08
N ILE A 182 3.62 -14.93 15.44
CA ILE A 182 3.89 -14.95 14.00
C ILE A 182 2.58 -14.77 13.22
N SER A 183 1.55 -15.51 13.60
CA SER A 183 0.23 -15.38 12.97
C SER A 183 -0.34 -13.98 13.11
N ALA A 184 -0.34 -13.41 14.33
CA ALA A 184 -0.77 -12.04 14.59
C ALA A 184 0.00 -11.02 13.74
N GLY A 185 1.32 -11.19 13.56
CA GLY A 185 2.13 -10.35 12.68
C GLY A 185 1.67 -10.40 11.22
N ILE A 186 1.40 -11.60 10.69
CA ILE A 186 0.87 -11.79 9.33
C ILE A 186 -0.51 -11.14 9.19
N LEU A 187 -1.41 -11.35 10.15
CA LEU A 187 -2.75 -10.77 10.15
C LEU A 187 -2.75 -9.25 10.22
N ILE A 188 -1.87 -8.66 11.04
CA ILE A 188 -1.69 -7.20 11.10
C ILE A 188 -1.14 -6.67 9.77
N TYR A 189 -0.14 -7.33 9.18
CA TYR A 189 0.40 -6.93 7.88
C TYR A 189 -0.68 -6.97 6.81
N THR A 190 -1.43 -8.07 6.71
CA THR A 190 -2.49 -8.19 5.71
C THR A 190 -3.67 -7.26 6.01
N GLY A 191 -3.99 -7.00 7.28
CA GLY A 191 -5.02 -6.04 7.71
C GLY A 191 -4.68 -4.58 7.37
N LEU A 192 -3.44 -4.17 7.61
CA LEU A 192 -3.02 -2.79 7.42
C LEU A 192 -2.49 -2.52 6.01
N VAL A 193 -1.56 -3.33 5.53
CA VAL A 193 -0.83 -3.10 4.27
C VAL A 193 -1.63 -3.59 3.08
N GLU A 194 -2.18 -4.79 3.14
CA GLU A 194 -2.93 -5.31 2.01
C GLU A 194 -4.35 -4.74 2.02
N LEU A 195 -5.12 -5.06 3.07
CA LEU A 195 -6.25 -4.36 3.71
C LEU A 195 -6.41 -2.87 3.40
N LEU A 196 -6.14 -2.10 4.44
CA LEU A 196 -6.38 -0.68 4.51
C LEU A 196 -5.60 0.12 3.49
N ALA A 197 -4.30 -0.15 3.30
CA ALA A 197 -3.49 0.68 2.43
C ALA A 197 -3.96 0.58 0.97
N ARG A 198 -4.45 -0.58 0.50
CA ARG A 198 -5.02 -0.66 -0.85
C ARG A 198 -6.32 0.12 -1.00
N ASP A 199 -7.15 0.16 0.03
CA ASP A 199 -8.44 0.85 -0.01
C ASP A 199 -8.29 2.39 0.18
N PHE A 200 -7.31 2.83 0.98
CA PHE A 200 -7.08 4.25 1.30
C PHE A 200 -5.96 4.92 0.47
N LEU A 201 -4.84 4.24 0.24
CA LEU A 201 -3.63 4.83 -0.36
C LEU A 201 -3.61 4.71 -1.88
N PHE A 202 -4.15 3.62 -2.46
CA PHE A 202 -4.08 3.38 -3.90
C PHE A 202 -5.31 3.84 -4.70
N ASN A 203 -6.41 4.21 -4.04
CA ASN A 203 -7.62 4.74 -4.70
C ASN A 203 -7.73 6.27 -4.60
N ARG A 204 -6.90 6.97 -5.39
CA ARG A 204 -6.81 8.45 -5.43
C ARG A 204 -8.15 9.16 -5.69
N GLU A 205 -9.09 8.51 -6.39
CA GLU A 205 -10.42 9.08 -6.67
C GLU A 205 -11.35 9.11 -5.46
N ARG A 206 -11.24 8.17 -4.51
CA ARG A 206 -12.04 8.19 -3.26
C ARG A 206 -11.49 9.15 -2.21
N THR A 207 -10.19 9.39 -2.23
CA THR A 207 -9.51 10.29 -1.28
C THR A 207 -9.80 11.77 -1.54
N ARG A 208 -10.37 12.11 -2.70
CA ARG A 208 -10.76 13.49 -3.05
C ARG A 208 -12.04 13.94 -2.34
N ASP A 209 -12.90 12.99 -1.97
CA ASP A 209 -14.11 13.23 -1.19
C ASP A 209 -13.87 12.95 0.29
N GLY A 210 -13.51 14.01 1.06
CA GLY A 210 -13.23 13.89 2.50
C GLY A 210 -14.36 13.23 3.29
N LYS A 211 -15.62 13.42 2.90
CA LYS A 211 -16.78 12.77 3.55
C LYS A 211 -16.77 11.25 3.41
N ARG A 212 -16.39 10.74 2.23
CA ARG A 212 -16.32 9.29 1.95
C ARG A 212 -15.13 8.66 2.66
N LEU A 213 -13.99 9.37 2.68
CA LEU A 213 -12.81 8.97 3.42
C LEU A 213 -13.12 8.86 4.93
N THR A 214 -13.73 9.88 5.53
CA THR A 214 -14.14 9.86 6.94
C THR A 214 -15.11 8.71 7.21
N PHE A 215 -16.09 8.46 6.34
CA PHE A 215 -17.01 7.33 6.49
C PHE A 215 -16.27 5.98 6.55
N MET A 216 -15.34 5.74 5.63
CA MET A 216 -14.55 4.51 5.59
C MET A 216 -13.66 4.35 6.83
N VAL A 217 -13.00 5.42 7.28
CA VAL A 217 -12.19 5.42 8.51
C VAL A 217 -13.06 5.11 9.73
N VAL A 218 -14.24 5.72 9.84
CA VAL A 218 -15.20 5.44 10.91
C VAL A 218 -15.64 3.97 10.87
N CYS A 219 -15.92 3.40 9.69
CA CYS A 219 -16.26 1.98 9.57
C CYS A 219 -15.13 1.06 10.06
N VAL A 220 -13.86 1.37 9.76
CA VAL A 220 -12.71 0.61 10.29
C VAL A 220 -12.67 0.68 11.81
N PHE A 221 -12.81 1.88 12.40
CA PHE A 221 -12.81 2.03 13.86
C PHE A 221 -14.00 1.32 14.52
N ILE A 222 -15.18 1.32 13.89
CA ILE A 222 -16.33 0.55 14.36
C ILE A 222 -16.02 -0.95 14.32
N GLY A 223 -15.44 -1.45 13.23
CA GLY A 223 -15.01 -2.86 13.14
C GLY A 223 -14.00 -3.23 14.22
N ALA A 224 -12.98 -2.39 14.43
CA ALA A 224 -11.98 -2.58 15.47
C ALA A 224 -12.59 -2.53 16.88
N ALA A 225 -13.54 -1.61 17.13
CA ALA A 225 -14.25 -1.52 18.41
C ALA A 225 -15.13 -2.75 18.66
N LEU A 226 -15.78 -3.28 17.62
CA LEU A 226 -16.54 -4.54 17.71
C LEU A 226 -15.64 -5.73 18.02
N MET A 227 -14.51 -5.87 17.32
CA MET A 227 -13.49 -6.90 17.62
C MET A 227 -12.96 -6.79 19.05
N ALA A 228 -12.61 -5.57 19.48
CA ALA A 228 -12.13 -5.32 20.83
C ALA A 228 -13.21 -5.60 21.90
N LEU A 229 -14.47 -5.29 21.61
CA LEU A 229 -15.58 -5.66 22.48
C LEU A 229 -15.67 -7.18 22.59
N LEU A 230 -15.67 -7.93 21.50
CA LEU A 230 -15.69 -9.40 21.54
C LEU A 230 -14.53 -9.95 22.38
N GLY A 231 -13.31 -9.41 22.23
CA GLY A 231 -12.15 -9.80 23.04
C GLY A 231 -12.26 -9.47 24.54
N LYS A 232 -13.18 -8.58 24.95
CA LYS A 232 -13.48 -8.29 26.37
C LYS A 232 -14.53 -9.25 26.97
N TRP A 233 -15.16 -10.07 26.15
CA TRP A 233 -16.19 -11.03 26.57
C TRP A 233 -15.80 -12.48 26.24
N ALA A 234 -14.84 -12.68 25.33
CA ALA A 234 -14.00 -13.87 25.27
C ALA A 234 -12.99 -13.87 26.44
#